data_AF-A0A4Y7U2Z6-F1
#
_entry.id   AF-A0A4Y7U2Z6-F1
#
_cell.length_a   1.000
_cell.length_b   1.000
_cell.length_c   1.000
_cell.angle_alpha   90.00
_cell.angle_beta   90.00
_cell.angle_gamma   90.00
#
_symmetry.space_group_name_H-M   'P 1'
#
loop_
_entity.id
_entity.type
_entity.pdbx_description
1 polymer ?
#
loop_
_entity_poly.entity_id
_entity_poly.type
_entity_poly.pdbx_seq_one_letter_code
_entity_poly.pdbx_strand_id
1 'polypeptide(L)'
;ESNPESWVDAFNASIHFDKNLIDQDIQGSIAHATMLAEQNIIKTEESNQIIQGLKDIQTDYYNGNLELSESLEDIHLNIEHALIQKIGQVGGKLHTGRSRNDQVATDMHLY
;
A
#
# COMPACT_ATOMS: atom_id res chain seq x y z
N GLU A 1 -4.13 24.51 21.86
CA GLU A 1 -4.61 23.39 22.69
C GLU A 1 -4.45 22.12 21.89
N SER A 2 -3.90 21.06 22.47
CA SER A 2 -3.85 19.75 21.82
C SER A 2 -5.28 19.24 21.68
N ASN A 3 -5.76 19.11 20.44
CA ASN A 3 -7.02 18.45 20.15
C ASN A 3 -6.91 16.99 20.66
N PRO A 4 -7.82 16.49 21.50
CA PRO A 4 -7.83 15.10 21.95
C PRO A 4 -7.75 14.08 20.80
N GLU A 5 -8.10 14.46 19.58
CA GLU A 5 -7.98 13.60 18.39
C GLU A 5 -6.50 13.40 17.97
N SER A 6 -5.64 14.42 18.05
CA SER A 6 -4.31 14.34 17.44
C SER A 6 -3.36 13.36 18.14
N TRP A 7 -3.51 13.17 19.45
CA TRP A 7 -2.69 12.19 20.18
C TRP A 7 -3.20 10.76 19.97
N VAL A 8 -4.51 10.59 19.70
CA VAL A 8 -5.10 9.28 19.38
C VAL A 8 -4.61 8.82 18.02
N ASP A 9 -4.62 9.71 17.03
CA ASP A 9 -4.11 9.42 15.68
C ASP A 9 -2.62 9.03 15.73
N ALA A 10 -1.81 9.81 16.44
CA ALA A 10 -0.38 9.52 16.63
C ALA A 10 -0.13 8.22 17.41
N PHE A 11 -1.01 7.85 18.35
CA PHE A 11 -0.91 6.59 19.09
C PHE A 11 -1.26 5.38 18.22
N ASN A 12 -2.22 5.53 17.29
CA ASN A 12 -2.65 4.46 16.41
C ASN A 12 -1.75 4.27 15.18
N ALA A 13 -1.05 5.31 14.73
CA ALA A 13 -0.18 5.24 13.56
C ALA A 13 0.99 4.27 13.77
N SER A 14 1.08 3.25 12.92
CA SER A 14 2.16 2.25 12.92
C SER A 14 3.28 2.55 11.92
N ILE A 15 3.11 3.57 11.06
CA ILE A 15 4.05 3.94 9.99
C ILE A 15 5.51 4.11 10.44
N HIS A 16 5.71 4.49 11.70
CA HIS A 16 7.04 4.70 12.26
C HIS A 16 7.87 3.42 12.35
N PHE A 17 7.24 2.24 12.42
CA PHE A 17 7.92 0.93 12.40
C PHE A 17 7.52 0.04 11.23
N ASP A 18 6.26 0.06 10.76
CA ASP A 18 5.78 -0.87 9.74
C ASP A 18 6.26 -0.52 8.32
N LYS A 19 6.81 0.69 8.11
CA LYS A 19 7.52 1.06 6.86
C LYS A 19 8.64 0.07 6.47
N ASN A 20 9.13 -0.70 7.43
CA ASN A 20 10.12 -1.75 7.19
C ASN A 20 9.54 -2.95 6.40
N LEU A 21 8.21 -3.06 6.30
CA LEU A 21 7.48 -4.10 5.55
C LEU A 21 7.19 -3.69 4.10
N ILE A 22 7.73 -2.57 3.61
CA ILE A 22 7.41 -2.05 2.27
C ILE A 22 7.65 -3.08 1.16
N ASP A 23 8.72 -3.87 1.25
CA ASP A 23 9.04 -4.88 0.23
C ASP A 23 8.01 -6.02 0.25
N GLN A 24 7.61 -6.46 1.44
CA GLN A 24 6.61 -7.48 1.63
C GLN A 24 5.25 -7.03 1.14
N ASP A 25 4.82 -5.81 1.49
CA ASP A 25 3.54 -5.28 1.03
C ASP A 25 3.51 -5.13 -0.49
N ILE A 26 4.58 -4.61 -1.09
CA ILE A 26 4.69 -4.46 -2.55
C ILE A 26 4.68 -5.83 -3.23
N GLN A 27 5.43 -6.80 -2.72
CA GLN A 27 5.45 -8.17 -3.25
C GLN A 27 4.06 -8.83 -3.16
N GLY A 28 3.41 -8.75 -2.00
CA GLY A 28 2.05 -9.26 -1.78
C GLY A 28 1.02 -8.56 -2.68
N SER A 29 1.14 -7.24 -2.84
CA SER A 29 0.28 -6.43 -3.70
C SER A 29 0.45 -6.74 -5.19
N ILE A 30 1.67 -7.02 -5.66
CA ILE A 30 1.91 -7.48 -7.03
C ILE A 30 1.23 -8.84 -7.27
N ALA A 31 1.40 -9.78 -6.32
CA ALA A 31 0.75 -11.09 -6.42
C ALA A 31 -0.78 -10.96 -6.43
N HIS A 32 -1.33 -10.11 -5.57
CA HIS A 32 -2.77 -9.84 -5.49
C HIS A 32 -3.31 -9.19 -6.78
N ALA A 33 -2.66 -8.16 -7.31
CA ALA A 33 -3.05 -7.52 -8.57
C ALA A 33 -3.00 -8.50 -9.76
N THR A 34 -2.03 -9.42 -9.77
CA THR A 34 -1.92 -10.49 -10.77
C THR A 34 -3.14 -11.42 -10.67
N MET A 35 -3.45 -11.89 -9.46
CA MET A 35 -4.60 -12.76 -9.20
C MET A 35 -5.92 -12.10 -9.60
N LEU A 36 -6.13 -10.81 -9.28
CA LEU A 36 -7.35 -10.09 -9.67
C LEU A 36 -7.57 -10.08 -11.20
N ALA A 37 -6.50 -9.97 -11.99
CA ALA A 37 -6.61 -10.06 -13.45
C ALA A 37 -6.89 -11.49 -13.94
N GLU A 38 -6.23 -12.50 -13.37
CA GLU A 38 -6.48 -13.90 -13.71
C GLU A 38 -7.92 -14.33 -13.41
N GLN A 39 -8.51 -13.78 -12.36
CA GLN A 39 -9.93 -13.98 -12.01
C GLN A 39 -10.90 -13.08 -12.80
N ASN A 40 -10.41 -12.26 -13.74
CA ASN A 40 -11.19 -11.30 -14.52
C ASN A 40 -11.95 -10.26 -13.68
N ILE A 41 -11.47 -9.97 -12.46
CA ILE A 41 -12.02 -8.93 -11.58
C ILE A 41 -11.57 -7.54 -12.04
N ILE A 42 -10.33 -7.44 -12.53
CA ILE A 42 -9.78 -6.25 -13.20
C ILE A 42 -9.23 -6.65 -14.57
N LYS A 43 -9.03 -5.67 -15.46
CA LYS A 43 -8.42 -5.95 -16.78
C LYS A 43 -6.93 -6.25 -16.63
N THR A 44 -6.36 -7.06 -17.54
CA THR A 44 -4.91 -7.31 -17.58
C THR A 44 -4.10 -6.01 -17.72
N GLU A 45 -4.58 -5.04 -18.49
CA GLU A 45 -3.93 -3.74 -18.63
C GLU A 45 -3.94 -2.94 -17.32
N GLU A 46 -5.02 -3.05 -16.52
CA GLU A 46 -5.13 -2.39 -15.21
C GLU A 46 -4.16 -3.02 -14.20
N SER A 47 -4.05 -4.36 -14.20
CA SER A 47 -3.08 -5.08 -13.37
C SER A 47 -1.64 -4.69 -13.73
N ASN A 48 -1.31 -4.61 -15.02
CA ASN A 48 0.02 -4.17 -15.46
C ASN A 48 0.34 -2.73 -15.01
N GLN A 49 -0.65 -1.82 -15.05
CA GLN A 49 -0.49 -0.46 -14.53
C GLN A 49 -0.24 -0.43 -13.03
N ILE A 50 -1.00 -1.22 -12.26
CA ILE A 50 -0.82 -1.36 -10.80
C ILE A 50 0.58 -1.90 -10.50
N ILE A 51 1.00 -2.99 -11.15
CA ILE A 51 2.30 -3.62 -10.91
C ILE A 51 3.45 -2.65 -11.23
N GLN A 52 3.36 -1.90 -12.34
CA GLN A 52 4.37 -0.90 -12.65
C GLN A 52 4.37 0.24 -11.62
N GLY A 53 3.19 0.75 -11.24
CA GLY A 53 3.08 1.79 -10.22
C GLY A 53 3.66 1.37 -8.87
N LEU A 54 3.45 0.13 -8.44
CA LEU A 54 4.02 -0.43 -7.21
C LEU A 54 5.56 -0.51 -7.28
N LYS A 55 6.13 -0.95 -8.41
CA LYS A 55 7.59 -0.98 -8.61
C LYS A 55 8.20 0.43 -8.61
N ASP A 56 7.50 1.39 -9.19
CA ASP A 56 7.93 2.79 -9.18
C ASP A 56 7.90 3.33 -7.75
N ILE A 57 6.86 3.03 -6.96
CA ILE A 57 6.77 3.41 -5.53
C ILE A 57 7.91 2.78 -4.72
N GLN A 58 8.23 1.51 -4.95
CA GLN A 58 9.37 0.84 -4.31
C GLN A 58 10.68 1.58 -4.61
N THR A 59 10.88 1.94 -5.88
CA THR A 59 12.06 2.67 -6.34
C THR A 59 12.11 4.07 -5.73
N ASP A 60 10.98 4.78 -5.70
CA ASP A 60 10.85 6.11 -5.09
C ASP A 60 11.18 6.05 -3.59
N TYR A 61 10.74 5.01 -2.86
CA TYR A 61 11.09 4.82 -1.46
C TYR A 61 12.59 4.66 -1.24
N TYR A 62 13.25 3.75 -1.98
CA TYR A 62 14.68 3.52 -1.82
C TYR A 62 15.56 4.71 -2.24
N ASN A 63 15.06 5.56 -3.13
CA ASN A 63 15.72 6.79 -3.52
C ASN A 63 15.44 7.96 -2.56
N GLY A 64 14.60 7.78 -1.54
CA GLY A 64 14.19 8.86 -0.62
C GLY A 64 13.22 9.86 -1.23
N ASN A 65 12.53 9.49 -2.31
CA ASN A 65 11.56 10.31 -3.04
C ASN A 65 10.09 10.02 -2.65
N LEU A 66 9.84 9.02 -1.80
CA LEU A 66 8.51 8.73 -1.25
C LEU A 66 8.34 9.39 0.12
N GLU A 67 7.43 10.34 0.23
CA GLU A 67 7.04 10.93 1.51
C GLU A 67 5.96 10.06 2.18
N LEU A 68 6.30 9.49 3.34
CA LEU A 68 5.35 8.75 4.16
C LEU A 68 4.69 9.70 5.17
N SER A 69 3.37 9.58 5.32
CA SER A 69 2.58 10.40 6.23
C SER A 69 2.04 9.57 7.40
N GLU A 70 2.18 10.09 8.62
CA GLU A 70 1.49 9.59 9.81
C GLU A 70 -0.03 9.72 9.70
N SER A 71 -0.53 10.70 8.92
CA SER A 71 -1.97 10.85 8.67
C SER A 71 -2.55 9.71 7.83
N LEU A 72 -1.71 8.87 7.25
CA LEU A 72 -2.07 7.66 6.53
C LEU A 72 -1.86 6.42 7.38
N GLU A 73 -1.65 6.55 8.71
CA GLU A 73 -1.62 5.49 9.72
C GLU A 73 -0.54 4.40 9.54
N ASP A 74 -0.61 3.61 8.47
CA ASP A 74 0.20 2.41 8.20
C ASP A 74 0.90 2.45 6.83
N ILE A 75 1.87 1.56 6.61
CA ILE A 75 2.60 1.46 5.33
C ILE A 75 1.66 1.17 4.15
N HIS A 76 0.61 0.40 4.38
CA HIS A 76 -0.29 -0.06 3.34
C HIS A 76 -1.15 1.07 2.77
N LEU A 77 -1.69 1.95 3.62
CA LEU A 77 -2.42 3.16 3.22
C LEU A 77 -1.49 4.17 2.55
N ASN A 78 -0.24 4.26 3.00
CA ASN A 78 0.78 5.09 2.33
C ASN A 78 1.02 4.62 0.89
N ILE A 79 1.17 3.31 0.66
CA ILE A 79 1.34 2.72 -0.67
C ILE A 79 0.06 2.90 -1.51
N GLU A 80 -1.12 2.62 -0.94
CA GLU A 80 -2.41 2.81 -1.61
C GLU A 80 -2.59 4.25 -2.08
N HIS A 81 -2.35 5.21 -1.19
CA HIS A 81 -2.43 6.64 -1.50
C HIS A 81 -1.45 7.02 -2.61
N ALA A 82 -0.18 6.61 -2.50
CA ALA A 82 0.84 6.89 -3.51
C ALA A 82 0.47 6.28 -4.88
N LEU A 83 -0.10 5.07 -4.88
CA LEU A 83 -0.53 4.39 -6.10
C LEU A 83 -1.71 5.13 -6.76
N ILE A 84 -2.72 5.55 -5.98
CA ILE A 84 -3.84 6.33 -6.49
C ILE A 84 -3.37 7.68 -7.04
N GLN A 85 -2.44 8.37 -6.39
CA GLN A 85 -1.88 9.61 -6.92
C GLN A 85 -1.14 9.38 -8.24
N LYS A 86 -0.45 8.25 -8.40
CA LYS A 86 0.35 7.93 -9.60
C LYS A 86 -0.50 7.48 -10.79
N ILE A 87 -1.52 6.63 -10.58
CA ILE A 87 -2.28 5.98 -11.66
C ILE A 87 -3.81 6.18 -11.58
N GLY A 88 -4.28 7.06 -10.70
CA GLY A 88 -5.69 7.42 -10.55
C GLY A 88 -6.55 6.27 -10.01
N GLN A 89 -7.82 6.22 -10.46
CA GLN A 89 -8.81 5.24 -9.98
C GLN A 89 -8.39 3.78 -10.19
N VAL A 90 -7.50 3.50 -11.15
CA VAL A 90 -6.98 2.15 -11.37
C VAL A 90 -6.24 1.64 -10.12
N GLY A 91 -5.51 2.52 -9.42
CA GLY A 91 -4.79 2.16 -8.20
C GLY A 91 -5.72 1.68 -7.08
N GLY A 92 -6.87 2.33 -6.91
CA GLY A 92 -7.86 1.96 -5.89
C GLY A 92 -8.47 0.56 -6.08
N LYS A 93 -8.36 -0.02 -7.28
CA LYS A 93 -8.84 -1.39 -7.53
C LYS A 93 -8.00 -2.45 -6.83
N LEU A 94 -6.77 -2.15 -6.44
CA LEU A 94 -5.87 -3.09 -5.75
C LEU A 94 -6.48 -3.64 -4.45
N HIS A 95 -7.32 -2.88 -3.75
CA HIS A 95 -7.94 -3.31 -2.49
C HIS A 95 -9.16 -4.22 -2.68
N THR A 96 -9.56 -4.50 -3.91
CA THR A 96 -10.68 -5.40 -4.19
C THR A 96 -10.39 -6.79 -3.63
N GLY A 97 -11.29 -7.31 -2.80
CA GLY A 97 -11.21 -8.67 -2.28
C GLY A 97 -10.08 -8.94 -1.28
N ARG A 98 -9.53 -7.89 -0.64
CA ARG A 98 -8.46 -7.99 0.36
C ARG A 98 -8.83 -7.22 1.63
N SER A 99 -8.48 -7.73 2.80
CA SER A 99 -8.60 -7.02 4.07
C SER A 99 -7.21 -6.65 4.61
N ARG A 100 -7.16 -5.69 5.54
CA ARG A 100 -5.91 -5.35 6.20
C ARG A 100 -5.42 -6.49 7.09
N ASN A 101 -6.33 -7.29 7.65
CA ASN A 101 -5.99 -8.38 8.57
C ASN A 101 -5.15 -9.48 7.89
N ASP A 102 -5.56 -9.95 6.71
CA ASP A 102 -4.83 -10.96 5.93
C ASP A 102 -3.57 -10.36 5.29
N GLN A 103 -3.63 -9.10 4.86
CA GLN A 103 -2.47 -8.40 4.30
C GLN A 103 -1.34 -8.28 5.32
N VAL A 104 -1.60 -7.73 6.52
CA VAL A 104 -0.60 -7.60 7.59
C VAL A 104 -0.06 -8.96 8.03
N ALA A 105 -0.94 -9.96 8.18
CA ALA A 105 -0.50 -11.30 8.54
C ALA A 105 0.42 -11.92 7.48
N THR A 106 0.15 -11.67 6.20
CA THR A 106 0.97 -12.12 5.08
C THR A 106 2.32 -11.41 5.08
N ASP A 107 2.34 -10.09 5.21
CA ASP A 107 3.59 -9.31 5.18
C ASP A 107 4.52 -9.71 6.32
N MET A 108 3.98 -9.92 7.51
CA MET A 108 4.76 -10.39 8.67
C MET A 108 5.33 -11.81 8.50
N HIS A 109 4.70 -12.67 7.70
CA HIS A 109 5.25 -14.00 7.39
C HIS A 109 6.32 -13.96 6.27
N LEU A 110 6.29 -12.94 5.41
CA LEU A 110 7.26 -12.74 4.34
C LEU A 110 8.53 -12.00 4.81
N TYR A 111 8.46 -11.30 5.95
CA TYR A 111 9.56 -10.56 6.58
C TYR A 111 10.44 -11.48 7.43
#